data_AF-A0A8T3T255-F1
#
_entry.id   AF-A0A8T3T255-F1
#
_cell.length_a   1.000
_cell.length_b   1.000
_cell.length_c   1.000
_cell.angle_alpha   90.00
_cell.angle_beta   90.00
_cell.angle_gamma   90.00
#
_symmetry.space_group_name_H-M   'P 1'
#
loop_
_entity.id
_entity.type
_entity.pdbx_description
1 polymer ?
#
loop_
_entity_poly.entity_id
_entity_poly.type
_entity_poly.pdbx_seq_one_letter_code
_entity_poly.pdbx_strand_id
1 'polypeptide(L)'
;MKRLGPILTVLALAASACGTSPPPAPTAPMESVGASGGPSPSSGASPAGTVPQPAAPDGLALAPEADRVDLAMPTFTHPTDITNPLFPVSSQESVLLLGTVDDGAFRTEVTLLPTPRIIEWEGQQVATLVSQYVAFLDGRLHEVAYDFYAQADDGSVWYFGEDVFNFADGTIVDTHGTWIAGTDGPAAMIMPADPQVGHVYRPENIPGFVFEEVTVKAVDERLEGPLGSIEGGLLIEELHMDGATEDKTFAPGYGEFYTAGGGDVEALALAVPTDGASGDVPPELQTMTSATKDALSAAAAGDWDAASTATGDLEDAWDAVRSDVVPVLIKPLIDDAVVSLRSAVDDQDAAAAGQAAIDTARMALDLQLRHRPAAEIDLARFDLWLAQTELDAAAEDAALVNGDFFALDYVRDRILRVLEAGDLATINLALEELLGAVQDEDYGAVTEIATGMRETVTALMPTP
;
A
#
# COMPACT_ATOMS: atom_id res chain seq x y z
N MET A 1 -11.20 -2.32 -39.61
CA MET A 1 -10.45 -1.14 -39.15
C MET A 1 -11.28 -0.44 -38.10
N LYS A 2 -11.27 -1.00 -36.88
CA LYS A 2 -11.89 -0.41 -35.69
C LYS A 2 -10.76 0.25 -34.92
N ARG A 3 -10.94 1.52 -34.55
CA ARG A 3 -9.99 2.28 -33.74
C ARG A 3 -10.13 1.80 -32.30
N LEU A 4 -9.03 1.37 -31.69
CA LEU A 4 -8.90 1.23 -30.24
C LEU A 4 -8.98 2.64 -29.65
N GLY A 5 -9.82 2.82 -28.64
CA GLY A 5 -9.73 3.92 -27.68
C GLY A 5 -8.98 3.40 -26.44
N PRO A 6 -8.21 4.24 -25.75
CA PRO A 6 -7.55 3.84 -24.51
C PRO A 6 -8.61 3.56 -23.44
N ILE A 7 -8.40 2.50 -22.65
CA ILE A 7 -9.11 2.32 -21.40
C ILE A 7 -8.45 3.24 -20.38
N LEU A 8 -9.29 3.97 -19.65
CA LEU A 8 -8.92 4.92 -18.63
C LEU A 8 -8.83 4.15 -17.31
N THR A 9 -7.70 3.53 -17.04
CA THR A 9 -7.21 3.38 -15.67
C THR A 9 -6.85 4.78 -15.22
N VAL A 10 -7.15 5.17 -13.98
CA VAL A 10 -6.91 6.54 -13.49
C VAL A 10 -5.41 6.81 -13.49
N LEU A 11 -4.91 7.28 -14.65
CA LEU A 11 -3.64 7.93 -14.84
C LEU A 11 -3.85 9.02 -15.90
N ALA A 12 -4.35 10.17 -15.47
CA ALA A 12 -4.52 11.33 -16.33
C ALA A 12 -3.31 12.26 -16.25
N LEU A 13 -2.21 11.88 -16.92
CA LEU A 13 -1.11 12.81 -17.23
C LEU A 13 -1.62 13.95 -18.15
N ALA A 14 -1.49 15.20 -17.68
CA ALA A 14 -1.52 16.39 -18.55
C ALA A 14 -0.57 17.49 -18.05
N ALA A 15 0.63 17.51 -18.61
CA ALA A 15 1.63 18.55 -18.40
C ALA A 15 1.18 19.93 -18.93
N SER A 16 1.30 20.99 -18.12
CA SER A 16 1.69 22.35 -18.55
C SER A 16 1.97 23.34 -17.41
N ALA A 17 3.27 23.59 -17.20
CA ALA A 17 3.96 24.86 -16.99
C ALA A 17 3.52 25.89 -15.90
N CYS A 18 4.46 26.08 -14.96
CA CYS A 18 4.94 27.32 -14.33
C CYS A 18 4.08 28.02 -13.25
N GLY A 19 4.54 27.91 -12.00
CA GLY A 19 4.19 28.84 -10.93
C GLY A 19 4.66 28.39 -9.54
N THR A 20 5.95 28.59 -9.24
CA THR A 20 6.60 28.29 -7.95
C THR A 20 5.91 28.96 -6.75
N SER A 21 5.52 28.19 -5.73
CA SER A 21 5.44 28.62 -4.32
C SER A 21 5.50 27.40 -3.39
N PRO A 22 6.29 27.44 -2.30
CA PRO A 22 6.52 26.28 -1.42
C PRO A 22 5.37 26.07 -0.41
N PRO A 23 5.12 24.82 0.05
CA PRO A 23 4.13 24.55 1.09
C PRO A 23 4.69 24.91 2.50
N PRO A 24 3.83 25.33 3.45
CA PRO A 24 4.25 25.59 4.83
C PRO A 24 4.24 24.31 5.69
N ALA A 25 5.25 24.20 6.56
CA ALA A 25 5.43 23.13 7.55
C ALA A 25 4.38 23.14 8.70
N PRO A 26 4.13 22.01 9.37
CA PRO A 26 3.09 21.87 10.40
C PRO A 26 3.57 22.34 11.78
N THR A 27 2.71 23.07 12.51
CA THR A 27 2.96 23.48 13.90
C THR A 27 2.21 22.59 14.90
N ALA A 28 2.96 22.12 15.91
CA ALA A 28 2.57 21.30 17.05
C ALA A 28 1.55 21.94 18.04
N PRO A 29 0.97 21.18 19.00
CA PRO A 29 -0.30 21.47 19.64
C PRO A 29 -0.18 22.27 20.96
N MET A 30 -1.27 22.94 21.37
CA MET A 30 -1.38 23.57 22.70
C MET A 30 -2.49 22.95 23.56
N GLU A 31 -2.19 22.97 24.86
CA GLU A 31 -2.75 22.26 26.00
C GLU A 31 -4.20 22.56 26.41
N SER A 32 -4.71 21.60 27.18
CA SER A 32 -5.98 21.53 27.90
C SER A 32 -6.17 22.59 29.00
N VAL A 33 -7.43 22.99 29.24
CA VAL A 33 -7.92 23.48 30.54
C VAL A 33 -9.27 22.85 30.84
N GLY A 34 -9.43 22.32 32.06
CA GLY A 34 -10.57 21.50 32.46
C GLY A 34 -11.71 22.19 33.22
N ALA A 35 -12.79 21.42 33.30
CA ALA A 35 -13.64 21.10 34.46
C ALA A 35 -15.04 21.75 34.63
N SER A 36 -15.99 20.81 34.87
CA SER A 36 -17.13 20.81 35.83
C SER A 36 -18.59 21.07 35.35
N GLY A 37 -19.33 19.97 35.12
CA GLY A 37 -20.40 19.47 36.02
C GLY A 37 -21.84 20.02 35.93
N GLY A 38 -22.80 19.16 35.53
CA GLY A 38 -24.23 19.26 35.85
C GLY A 38 -25.14 18.33 35.00
N PRO A 39 -26.05 17.49 35.58
CA PRO A 39 -26.77 16.45 34.82
C PRO A 39 -28.21 16.80 34.38
N SER A 40 -28.65 16.09 33.32
CA SER A 40 -30.02 15.81 32.83
C SER A 40 -30.69 16.85 31.91
N PRO A 41 -31.62 16.45 31.00
CA PRO A 41 -32.27 15.14 30.83
C PRO A 41 -32.11 14.50 29.43
N SER A 42 -32.42 13.21 29.36
CA SER A 42 -32.70 12.49 28.13
C SER A 42 -33.97 13.02 27.47
N SER A 43 -33.87 13.38 26.18
CA SER A 43 -35.04 13.64 25.34
C SER A 43 -34.70 13.46 23.87
N GLY A 44 -35.33 12.47 23.26
CA GLY A 44 -35.61 12.42 21.84
C GLY A 44 -34.47 11.91 20.97
N ALA A 45 -34.57 10.64 20.57
CA ALA A 45 -34.01 10.24 19.27
C ALA A 45 -34.59 11.20 18.22
N SER A 46 -33.73 12.06 17.68
CA SER A 46 -34.04 12.87 16.51
C SER A 46 -34.27 11.93 15.32
N PRO A 47 -35.10 12.30 14.33
CA PRO A 47 -35.14 11.55 13.08
C PRO A 47 -33.71 11.47 12.55
N ALA A 48 -33.23 10.27 12.22
CA ALA A 48 -31.93 10.07 11.63
C ALA A 48 -31.80 11.01 10.42
N GLY A 49 -30.80 11.88 10.43
CA GLY A 49 -30.52 12.75 9.29
C GLY A 49 -30.21 11.92 8.06
N THR A 50 -30.33 12.50 6.88
CA THR A 50 -29.78 11.94 5.65
C THR A 50 -28.45 12.59 5.34
N VAL A 51 -27.51 11.84 4.77
CA VAL A 51 -26.27 12.41 4.25
C VAL A 51 -26.60 13.41 3.13
N PRO A 52 -26.12 14.66 3.17
CA PRO A 52 -26.24 15.58 2.05
C PRO A 52 -25.56 15.00 0.81
N GLN A 53 -26.32 14.76 -0.26
CA GLN A 53 -25.81 14.19 -1.50
C GLN A 53 -25.55 15.31 -2.53
N PRO A 54 -24.36 15.38 -3.15
CA PRO A 54 -24.13 16.26 -4.28
C PRO A 54 -24.95 15.80 -5.51
N ALA A 55 -25.11 16.71 -6.47
CA ALA A 55 -25.74 16.37 -7.74
C ALA A 55 -24.85 15.39 -8.51
N ALA A 56 -25.39 14.22 -8.87
CA ALA A 56 -24.63 13.22 -9.60
C ALA A 56 -24.22 13.70 -11.01
N PRO A 57 -23.16 13.14 -11.61
CA PRO A 57 -22.73 13.53 -12.96
C PRO A 57 -23.82 13.30 -14.02
N ASP A 58 -23.92 14.23 -14.97
CA ASP A 58 -24.87 14.13 -16.07
C ASP A 58 -24.49 13.01 -17.05
N GLY A 59 -25.49 12.26 -17.53
CA GLY A 59 -25.31 11.28 -18.60
C GLY A 59 -24.83 9.89 -18.18
N LEU A 60 -24.59 9.67 -16.88
CA LEU A 60 -24.31 8.33 -16.33
C LEU A 60 -25.59 7.50 -16.18
N ALA A 61 -25.45 6.19 -16.40
CA ALA A 61 -26.53 5.22 -16.23
C ALA A 61 -26.61 4.74 -14.77
N LEU A 62 -26.93 5.66 -13.86
CA LEU A 62 -26.99 5.39 -12.43
C LEU A 62 -28.16 4.45 -12.07
N ALA A 63 -27.95 3.65 -11.04
CA ALA A 63 -28.97 2.78 -10.48
C ALA A 63 -30.08 3.58 -9.78
N PRO A 64 -31.27 2.99 -9.56
CA PRO A 64 -32.35 3.64 -8.85
C PRO A 64 -31.97 4.06 -7.43
N GLU A 65 -32.36 5.27 -7.02
CA GLU A 65 -32.14 5.77 -5.65
C GLU A 65 -32.73 4.85 -4.57
N ALA A 66 -33.80 4.10 -4.89
CA ALA A 66 -34.43 3.15 -3.97
C ALA A 66 -33.54 1.96 -3.59
N ASP A 67 -32.50 1.69 -4.38
CA ASP A 67 -31.54 0.60 -4.15
C ASP A 67 -30.32 1.08 -3.35
N ARG A 68 -30.22 2.39 -3.08
CA ARG A 68 -29.11 3.01 -2.34
C ARG A 68 -29.19 2.71 -0.84
N VAL A 69 -28.09 2.20 -0.28
CA VAL A 69 -28.00 1.81 1.14
C VAL A 69 -27.13 2.75 2.00
N ASP A 70 -26.66 3.85 1.43
CA ASP A 70 -25.68 4.80 1.98
C ASP A 70 -26.25 6.22 2.18
N LEU A 71 -27.58 6.38 2.20
CA LEU A 71 -28.23 7.68 2.32
C LEU A 71 -28.47 8.13 3.78
N ALA A 72 -28.50 7.19 4.73
CA ALA A 72 -28.72 7.49 6.13
C ALA A 72 -27.45 8.06 6.77
N MET A 73 -27.59 9.10 7.60
CA MET A 73 -26.45 9.67 8.34
C MET A 73 -25.96 8.66 9.39
N PRO A 74 -24.71 8.18 9.30
CA PRO A 74 -24.15 7.22 10.24
C PRO A 74 -23.86 7.85 11.61
N THR A 75 -23.64 6.99 12.61
CA THR A 75 -23.14 7.35 13.94
C THR A 75 -21.84 6.60 14.19
N PHE A 76 -20.84 7.27 14.76
CA PHE A 76 -19.48 6.74 14.95
C PHE A 76 -19.10 6.75 16.44
N THR A 77 -19.59 5.77 17.20
CA THR A 77 -19.23 5.66 18.63
C THR A 77 -17.85 5.02 18.81
N HIS A 78 -17.51 4.05 17.97
CA HIS A 78 -16.23 3.31 18.00
C HIS A 78 -15.59 3.21 16.59
N PRO A 79 -15.32 4.35 15.93
CA PRO A 79 -15.05 4.36 14.49
C PRO A 79 -13.81 3.62 14.02
N THR A 80 -12.82 3.44 14.90
CA THR A 80 -11.56 2.77 14.57
C THR A 80 -11.58 1.26 14.84
N ASP A 81 -12.64 0.74 15.46
CA ASP A 81 -12.79 -0.70 15.74
C ASP A 81 -13.49 -1.37 14.54
N ILE A 82 -12.81 -1.40 13.38
CA ILE A 82 -13.39 -1.84 12.10
C ILE A 82 -13.50 -3.37 12.03
N THR A 83 -14.67 -3.89 12.35
CA THR A 83 -15.00 -5.32 12.43
C THR A 83 -15.68 -5.91 11.19
N ASN A 84 -15.87 -5.11 10.12
CA ASN A 84 -16.50 -5.60 8.89
C ASN A 84 -15.61 -6.67 8.24
N PRO A 85 -16.11 -7.91 8.01
CA PRO A 85 -15.27 -8.99 7.51
C PRO A 85 -14.77 -8.73 6.08
N LEU A 86 -15.52 -8.00 5.25
CA LEU A 86 -15.18 -7.68 3.86
C LEU A 86 -14.36 -6.40 3.72
N PHE A 87 -14.12 -5.66 4.82
CA PHE A 87 -13.22 -4.50 4.84
C PHE A 87 -12.49 -4.42 6.21
N PRO A 88 -11.59 -5.38 6.51
CA PRO A 88 -11.08 -5.62 7.86
C PRO A 88 -9.84 -4.75 8.20
N VAL A 89 -9.82 -3.50 7.73
CA VAL A 89 -8.63 -2.62 7.75
C VAL A 89 -8.03 -2.40 9.14
N SER A 90 -8.81 -2.48 10.24
CA SER A 90 -8.26 -2.38 11.59
C SER A 90 -7.40 -3.58 12.01
N SER A 91 -7.46 -4.67 11.25
CA SER A 91 -6.71 -5.90 11.50
C SER A 91 -5.73 -6.25 10.38
N GLN A 92 -5.75 -5.51 9.26
CA GLN A 92 -4.81 -5.73 8.15
C GLN A 92 -3.47 -5.08 8.48
N GLU A 93 -2.52 -5.89 8.91
CA GLU A 93 -1.17 -5.41 9.23
C GLU A 93 -0.40 -5.11 7.94
N SER A 94 -0.48 -6.00 6.95
CA SER A 94 0.13 -5.79 5.64
C SER A 94 -0.58 -6.64 4.59
N VAL A 95 -0.90 -6.03 3.45
CA VAL A 95 -1.50 -6.69 2.29
C VAL A 95 -0.63 -6.42 1.08
N LEU A 96 -0.40 -7.46 0.30
CA LEU A 96 0.31 -7.43 -0.96
C LEU A 96 -0.64 -7.81 -2.08
N LEU A 97 -0.76 -6.93 -3.08
CA LEU A 97 -1.41 -7.23 -4.35
C LEU A 97 -0.37 -7.19 -5.48
N LEU A 98 -0.59 -8.04 -6.48
CA LEU A 98 0.29 -8.20 -7.64
C LEU A 98 -0.56 -8.26 -8.90
N GLY A 99 -0.01 -7.78 -10.01
CA GLY A 99 -0.63 -7.95 -11.31
C GLY A 99 0.09 -7.18 -12.40
N THR A 100 -0.68 -6.54 -13.27
CA THR A 100 -0.17 -5.86 -14.46
C THR A 100 -1.01 -4.63 -14.73
N VAL A 101 -0.37 -3.48 -14.94
CA VAL A 101 -1.02 -2.22 -15.30
C VAL A 101 -0.22 -1.61 -16.45
N ASP A 102 -0.88 -1.16 -17.52
CA ASP A 102 -0.21 -0.57 -18.69
C ASP A 102 0.91 -1.46 -19.28
N ASP A 103 0.67 -2.79 -19.33
CA ASP A 103 1.65 -3.83 -19.72
C ASP A 103 2.89 -3.96 -18.80
N GLY A 104 2.99 -3.17 -17.72
CA GLY A 104 4.07 -3.20 -16.73
C GLY A 104 3.72 -4.05 -15.50
N ALA A 105 4.73 -4.58 -14.82
CA ALA A 105 4.52 -5.34 -13.59
C ALA A 105 4.03 -4.42 -12.48
N PHE A 106 2.87 -4.73 -11.90
CA PHE A 106 2.25 -3.90 -10.87
C PHE A 106 2.30 -4.59 -9.51
N ARG A 107 2.67 -3.83 -8.48
CA ARG A 107 2.72 -4.27 -7.09
C ARG A 107 2.14 -3.20 -6.20
N THR A 108 1.28 -3.61 -5.28
CA THR A 108 0.74 -2.74 -4.25
C THR A 108 1.04 -3.28 -2.88
N GLU A 109 1.45 -2.41 -1.97
CA GLU A 109 1.55 -2.69 -0.55
C GLU A 109 0.58 -1.80 0.22
N VAL A 110 -0.36 -2.43 0.95
CA VAL A 110 -1.29 -1.74 1.84
C VAL A 110 -0.91 -2.03 3.28
N THR A 111 -0.77 -1.00 4.11
CA THR A 111 -0.33 -1.12 5.51
C THR A 111 -1.11 -0.18 6.41
N LEU A 112 -1.67 -0.70 7.51
CA LEU A 112 -2.33 0.12 8.51
C LEU A 112 -1.30 0.93 9.30
N LEU A 113 -1.44 2.26 9.29
CA LEU A 113 -0.62 3.13 10.12
C LEU A 113 -1.18 3.24 11.53
N PRO A 114 -0.31 3.42 12.55
CA PRO A 114 -0.74 3.27 13.93
C PRO A 114 -1.41 4.52 14.51
N THR A 115 -1.37 5.65 13.80
CA THR A 115 -1.98 6.92 14.25
C THR A 115 -3.27 7.18 13.48
N PRO A 116 -4.43 7.27 14.16
CA PRO A 116 -5.65 7.70 13.49
C PRO A 116 -5.59 9.19 13.16
N ARG A 117 -6.36 9.61 12.14
CA ARG A 117 -6.60 11.01 11.79
C ARG A 117 -7.97 11.43 12.30
N ILE A 118 -8.12 12.68 12.73
CA ILE A 118 -9.45 13.24 13.05
C ILE A 118 -9.94 14.04 11.84
N ILE A 119 -11.14 13.74 11.36
CA ILE A 119 -11.78 14.44 10.24
C ILE A 119 -13.09 15.06 10.72
N GLU A 120 -13.33 16.31 10.35
CA GLU A 120 -14.59 17.02 10.65
C GLU A 120 -15.58 16.85 9.50
N TRP A 121 -16.76 16.28 9.79
CA TRP A 121 -17.81 16.07 8.80
C TRP A 121 -19.19 16.32 9.40
N GLU A 122 -19.96 17.23 8.80
CA GLU A 122 -21.33 17.58 9.25
C GLU A 122 -21.44 17.91 10.76
N GLY A 123 -20.40 18.56 11.29
CA GLY A 123 -20.32 18.95 12.71
C GLY A 123 -19.95 17.81 13.67
N GLN A 124 -19.58 16.64 13.14
CA GLN A 124 -18.99 15.52 13.88
C GLN A 124 -17.47 15.54 13.74
N GLN A 125 -16.76 15.14 14.79
CA GLN A 125 -15.34 14.80 14.73
C GLN A 125 -15.24 13.28 14.74
N VAL A 126 -14.76 12.70 13.64
CA VAL A 126 -14.63 11.25 13.48
C VAL A 126 -13.15 10.89 13.46
N ALA A 127 -12.77 9.95 14.31
CA ALA A 127 -11.44 9.35 14.25
C ALA A 127 -11.42 8.28 13.17
N THR A 128 -10.55 8.42 12.18
CA THR A 128 -10.38 7.49 11.07
C THR A 128 -9.06 6.75 11.20
N LEU A 129 -9.06 5.46 10.85
CA LEU A 129 -7.83 4.73 10.59
C LEU A 129 -7.16 5.31 9.34
N VAL A 130 -5.84 5.23 9.29
CA VAL A 130 -5.04 5.65 8.14
C VAL A 130 -4.45 4.39 7.51
N SER A 131 -4.94 4.03 6.32
CA SER A 131 -4.36 2.98 5.50
C SER A 131 -3.35 3.61 4.55
N GLN A 132 -2.12 3.12 4.49
CA GLN A 132 -1.14 3.57 3.52
C GLN A 132 -1.12 2.59 2.35
N TYR A 133 -1.54 3.05 1.19
CA TYR A 133 -1.44 2.37 -0.10
C TYR A 133 -0.16 2.84 -0.81
N VAL A 134 0.66 1.90 -1.27
CA VAL A 134 1.88 2.20 -2.04
C VAL A 134 1.92 1.32 -3.28
N ALA A 135 1.82 1.92 -4.45
CA ALA A 135 1.90 1.24 -5.73
C ALA A 135 3.28 1.39 -6.37
N PHE A 136 3.73 0.31 -6.99
CA PHE A 136 4.95 0.25 -7.79
C PHE A 136 4.63 -0.28 -9.18
N LEU A 137 5.10 0.44 -10.20
CA LEU A 137 5.07 0.03 -11.60
C LEU A 137 6.49 -0.28 -12.05
N ASP A 138 6.72 -1.49 -12.55
CA ASP A 138 8.04 -2.02 -12.92
C ASP A 138 9.08 -1.84 -11.78
N GLY A 139 8.60 -2.02 -10.54
CA GLY A 139 9.44 -1.93 -9.34
C GLY A 139 9.76 -0.50 -8.87
N ARG A 140 9.26 0.53 -9.55
CA ARG A 140 9.46 1.94 -9.19
C ARG A 140 8.19 2.57 -8.65
N LEU A 141 8.35 3.50 -7.71
CA LEU A 141 7.24 4.15 -7.03
C LEU A 141 6.33 4.84 -8.06
N HIS A 142 5.04 4.51 -8.02
CA HIS A 142 4.04 4.97 -8.98
C HIS A 142 3.02 5.88 -8.29
N GLU A 143 2.53 5.45 -7.12
CA GLU A 143 1.57 6.20 -6.34
C GLU A 143 1.74 5.89 -4.85
N VAL A 144 1.48 6.88 -4.01
CA VAL A 144 1.22 6.68 -2.59
C VAL A 144 -0.08 7.38 -2.21
N ALA A 145 -0.97 6.66 -1.53
CA ALA A 145 -2.17 7.23 -0.93
C ALA A 145 -2.23 6.94 0.58
N TYR A 146 -2.77 7.90 1.33
CA TYR A 146 -3.17 7.70 2.72
C TYR A 146 -4.69 7.79 2.82
N ASP A 147 -5.35 6.64 2.87
CA ASP A 147 -6.80 6.54 2.95
C ASP A 147 -7.33 6.65 4.37
N PHE A 148 -8.49 7.29 4.53
CA PHE A 148 -9.12 7.51 5.84
C PHE A 148 -10.42 6.73 6.01
N TYR A 149 -10.41 5.67 6.83
CA TYR A 149 -11.57 4.80 7.04
C TYR A 149 -12.13 4.84 8.46
N ALA A 150 -13.46 4.74 8.59
CA ALA A 150 -14.13 4.55 9.87
C ALA A 150 -15.36 3.65 9.74
N GLN A 151 -15.65 2.84 10.76
CA GLN A 151 -16.86 2.02 10.82
C GLN A 151 -17.97 2.70 11.63
N ALA A 152 -19.16 2.77 11.05
CA ALA A 152 -20.36 3.24 11.73
C ALA A 152 -20.93 2.18 12.68
N ASP A 153 -21.76 2.60 13.63
CA ASP A 153 -22.38 1.75 14.65
C ASP A 153 -23.30 0.66 14.06
N ASP A 154 -23.74 0.80 12.81
CA ASP A 154 -24.52 -0.20 12.09
C ASP A 154 -23.67 -1.30 11.41
N GLY A 155 -22.34 -1.16 11.44
CA GLY A 155 -21.38 -2.08 10.84
C GLY A 155 -20.91 -1.71 9.43
N SER A 156 -21.46 -0.66 8.82
CA SER A 156 -20.98 -0.16 7.53
C SER A 156 -19.66 0.57 7.68
N VAL A 157 -18.76 0.43 6.70
CA VAL A 157 -17.47 1.12 6.66
C VAL A 157 -17.58 2.30 5.70
N TRP A 158 -17.03 3.43 6.13
CA TRP A 158 -17.08 4.70 5.43
C TRP A 158 -15.68 5.21 5.14
N TYR A 159 -15.52 5.74 3.93
CA TYR A 159 -14.34 6.40 3.42
C TYR A 159 -14.48 7.91 3.56
N PHE A 160 -13.50 8.52 4.22
CA PHE A 160 -13.45 9.95 4.52
C PHE A 160 -12.50 10.70 3.57
N GLY A 161 -11.98 10.00 2.56
CA GLY A 161 -11.08 10.52 1.54
C GLY A 161 -9.63 10.12 1.77
N GLU A 162 -8.74 10.76 1.03
CA GLU A 162 -7.33 10.41 0.88
C GLU A 162 -6.44 11.62 0.63
N ASP A 163 -5.17 11.46 0.99
CA ASP A 163 -4.07 12.25 0.44
C ASP A 163 -3.29 11.38 -0.57
N VAL A 164 -3.27 11.79 -1.85
CA VAL A 164 -2.64 11.05 -2.96
C VAL A 164 -1.41 11.77 -3.48
N PHE A 165 -0.36 11.01 -3.80
CA PHE A 165 0.88 11.48 -4.40
C PHE A 165 1.24 10.62 -5.61
N ASN A 166 1.15 11.20 -6.80
CA ASN A 166 1.44 10.52 -8.05
C ASN A 166 2.89 10.76 -8.45
N PHE A 167 3.59 9.69 -8.85
CA PHE A 167 5.01 9.72 -9.18
C PHE A 167 5.26 9.53 -10.67
N ALA A 168 6.20 10.32 -11.20
CA ALA A 168 6.86 10.03 -12.46
C ALA A 168 8.33 10.45 -12.36
N ASP A 169 9.21 9.64 -12.95
CA ASP A 169 10.66 9.85 -12.94
C ASP A 169 11.21 10.12 -11.52
N GLY A 170 10.69 9.37 -10.54
CA GLY A 170 11.09 9.44 -9.14
C GLY A 170 10.68 10.73 -8.41
N THR A 171 9.79 11.55 -8.98
CA THR A 171 9.32 12.80 -8.37
C THR A 171 7.80 12.80 -8.26
N ILE A 172 7.27 13.51 -7.25
CA ILE A 172 5.83 13.78 -7.16
C ILE A 172 5.46 14.76 -8.29
N VAL A 173 4.61 14.32 -9.21
CA VAL A 173 4.16 15.15 -10.35
C VAL A 173 2.86 15.88 -10.07
N ASP A 174 1.97 15.29 -9.28
CA ASP A 174 0.74 15.90 -8.81
C ASP A 174 0.16 15.13 -7.61
N THR A 175 -0.94 15.65 -7.08
CA THR A 175 -1.71 15.06 -5.98
C THR A 175 -3.17 14.80 -6.40
N HIS A 176 -3.39 14.58 -7.70
CA HIS A 176 -4.71 14.24 -8.22
C HIS A 176 -5.22 12.96 -7.55
N GLY A 177 -6.52 12.92 -7.23
CA GLY A 177 -7.10 11.91 -6.33
C GLY A 177 -7.33 12.44 -4.91
N THR A 178 -6.53 13.38 -4.41
CA THR A 178 -6.72 13.91 -3.03
C THR A 178 -8.10 14.57 -2.83
N TRP A 179 -8.88 14.06 -1.88
CA TRP A 179 -10.14 14.67 -1.43
C TRP A 179 -10.39 14.35 0.05
N ILE A 180 -11.06 15.24 0.79
CA ILE A 180 -11.38 15.04 2.22
C ILE A 180 -12.87 15.33 2.48
N ALA A 181 -13.53 14.40 3.16
CA ALA A 181 -14.90 14.58 3.63
C ALA A 181 -15.07 15.84 4.49
N GLY A 182 -16.17 16.57 4.29
CA GLY A 182 -16.45 17.84 4.94
C GLY A 182 -15.79 19.06 4.28
N THR A 183 -14.72 18.86 3.50
CA THR A 183 -14.09 19.91 2.68
C THR A 183 -14.59 19.85 1.25
N ASP A 184 -14.47 18.67 0.62
CA ASP A 184 -14.72 18.49 -0.82
C ASP A 184 -16.10 17.87 -1.10
N GLY A 185 -16.63 17.10 -0.16
CA GLY A 185 -17.94 16.48 -0.25
C GLY A 185 -18.28 15.62 0.97
N PRO A 186 -19.28 14.74 0.86
CA PRO A 186 -19.66 13.86 1.97
C PRO A 186 -18.62 12.75 2.18
N ALA A 187 -18.56 12.20 3.39
CA ALA A 187 -18.00 10.86 3.55
C ALA A 187 -18.86 9.87 2.74
N ALA A 188 -18.22 8.82 2.25
CA ALA A 188 -18.78 7.87 1.30
C ALA A 188 -18.77 6.46 1.89
N MET A 189 -19.74 5.61 1.57
CA MET A 189 -19.75 4.24 2.11
C MET A 189 -18.85 3.37 1.24
N ILE A 190 -17.79 2.77 1.80
CA ILE A 190 -16.88 1.87 1.06
C ILE A 190 -17.36 0.41 1.13
N MET A 191 -18.02 0.02 2.23
CA MET A 191 -18.52 -1.34 2.42
C MET A 191 -19.79 -1.38 3.29
N PRO A 192 -20.92 -1.89 2.78
CA PRO A 192 -22.11 -2.14 3.60
C PRO A 192 -21.85 -3.13 4.74
N ALA A 193 -22.61 -3.02 5.83
CA ALA A 193 -22.52 -3.96 6.96
C ALA A 193 -22.91 -5.40 6.58
N ASP A 194 -23.91 -5.53 5.70
CA ASP A 194 -24.47 -6.78 5.22
C ASP A 194 -24.84 -6.59 3.73
N PRO A 195 -23.88 -6.73 2.82
CA PRO A 195 -24.13 -6.52 1.39
C PRO A 195 -25.09 -7.59 0.86
N GLN A 196 -26.03 -7.17 0.02
CA GLN A 196 -27.01 -8.04 -0.64
C GLN A 196 -27.03 -7.72 -2.13
N VAL A 197 -27.32 -8.72 -2.96
CA VAL A 197 -27.41 -8.51 -4.42
C VAL A 197 -28.41 -7.40 -4.74
N GLY A 198 -27.96 -6.43 -5.53
CA GLY A 198 -28.71 -5.24 -5.91
C GLY A 198 -28.60 -4.07 -4.94
N HIS A 199 -27.91 -4.19 -3.79
CA HIS A 199 -27.53 -3.02 -3.01
C HIS A 199 -26.62 -2.11 -3.84
N VAL A 200 -26.87 -0.81 -3.73
CA VAL A 200 -26.11 0.24 -4.39
C VAL A 200 -25.53 1.20 -3.36
N TYR A 201 -24.30 1.63 -3.54
CA TYR A 201 -23.67 2.65 -2.71
C TYR A 201 -22.60 3.39 -3.52
N ARG A 202 -22.08 4.49 -2.97
CA ARG A 202 -21.01 5.27 -3.61
C ARG A 202 -19.79 5.28 -2.71
N PRO A 203 -18.70 4.60 -3.09
CA PRO A 203 -17.45 4.63 -2.34
C PRO A 203 -16.71 5.96 -2.53
N GLU A 204 -16.98 6.67 -3.63
CA GLU A 204 -16.51 8.02 -3.87
C GLU A 204 -17.62 8.89 -4.47
N ASN A 205 -17.80 10.10 -3.93
CA ASN A 205 -18.97 10.92 -4.26
C ASN A 205 -18.64 12.41 -4.26
N ILE A 206 -17.63 12.80 -5.05
CA ILE A 206 -17.19 14.18 -5.29
C ILE A 206 -17.38 14.54 -6.78
N PRO A 207 -18.63 14.67 -7.29
CA PRO A 207 -18.90 14.88 -8.70
C PRO A 207 -18.12 16.04 -9.33
N GLY A 208 -17.52 15.79 -10.50
CA GLY A 208 -16.65 16.73 -11.19
C GLY A 208 -15.17 16.63 -10.79
N PHE A 209 -14.87 15.82 -9.76
CA PHE A 209 -13.52 15.45 -9.37
C PHE A 209 -13.34 13.93 -9.39
N VAL A 210 -14.06 13.22 -8.52
CA VAL A 210 -14.06 11.75 -8.46
C VAL A 210 -15.44 11.22 -8.08
N PHE A 211 -15.91 10.18 -8.76
CA PHE A 211 -17.25 9.63 -8.56
C PHE A 211 -17.31 8.18 -8.98
N GLU A 212 -17.84 7.37 -8.07
CA GLU A 212 -18.05 5.94 -8.28
C GLU A 212 -19.43 5.53 -7.75
N GLU A 213 -20.09 4.62 -8.46
CA GLU A 213 -21.31 3.97 -7.99
C GLU A 213 -21.17 2.47 -8.11
N VAL A 214 -21.29 1.79 -6.97
CA VAL A 214 -21.14 0.35 -6.87
C VAL A 214 -22.50 -0.32 -6.84
N THR A 215 -22.64 -1.42 -7.57
CA THR A 215 -23.76 -2.36 -7.48
C THR A 215 -23.26 -3.74 -7.06
N VAL A 216 -23.82 -4.30 -5.98
CA VAL A 216 -23.52 -5.68 -5.56
C VAL A 216 -24.13 -6.68 -6.56
N LYS A 217 -23.28 -7.52 -7.16
CA LYS A 217 -23.67 -8.49 -8.20
C LYS A 217 -23.85 -9.89 -7.66
N ALA A 218 -22.99 -10.32 -6.75
CA ALA A 218 -23.05 -11.62 -6.09
C ALA A 218 -22.48 -11.55 -4.67
N VAL A 219 -22.97 -12.44 -3.81
CA VAL A 219 -22.54 -12.64 -2.42
C VAL A 219 -22.33 -14.13 -2.21
N ASP A 220 -21.57 -14.49 -1.17
CA ASP A 220 -21.22 -15.88 -0.85
C ASP A 220 -20.45 -16.60 -1.97
N GLU A 221 -19.68 -15.85 -2.76
CA GLU A 221 -18.87 -16.41 -3.84
C GLU A 221 -17.68 -17.18 -3.27
N ARG A 222 -17.24 -18.18 -4.04
CA ARG A 222 -16.00 -18.91 -3.78
C ARG A 222 -14.89 -18.33 -4.65
N LEU A 223 -13.86 -17.79 -4.01
CA LEU A 223 -12.71 -17.15 -4.66
C LEU A 223 -11.47 -18.05 -4.54
N GLU A 224 -10.55 -17.94 -5.50
CA GLU A 224 -9.26 -18.64 -5.42
C GLU A 224 -8.23 -17.75 -4.73
N GLY A 225 -7.89 -18.11 -3.48
CA GLY A 225 -6.99 -17.39 -2.57
C GLY A 225 -5.49 -17.66 -2.79
N PRO A 226 -4.62 -16.86 -2.16
CA PRO A 226 -3.17 -17.06 -2.17
C PRO A 226 -2.73 -18.49 -1.83
N LEU A 227 -3.38 -19.09 -0.83
CA LEU A 227 -3.04 -20.40 -0.27
C LEU A 227 -4.14 -21.46 -0.47
N GLY A 228 -5.17 -21.14 -1.27
CA GLY A 228 -6.32 -22.02 -1.53
C GLY A 228 -7.65 -21.26 -1.55
N SER A 229 -8.75 -21.99 -1.76
CA SER A 229 -10.06 -21.36 -1.92
C SER A 229 -10.57 -20.66 -0.67
N ILE A 230 -11.16 -19.47 -0.86
CA ILE A 230 -11.81 -18.65 0.16
C ILE A 230 -13.32 -18.66 -0.14
N GLU A 231 -14.13 -18.80 0.90
CA GLU A 231 -15.60 -18.77 0.82
C GLU A 231 -16.11 -17.40 1.33
N GLY A 232 -17.31 -17.00 0.92
CA GLY A 232 -17.93 -15.77 1.42
C GLY A 232 -17.51 -14.50 0.66
N GLY A 233 -16.99 -14.65 -0.56
CA GLY A 233 -16.59 -13.54 -1.42
C GLY A 233 -17.78 -12.68 -1.86
N LEU A 234 -17.48 -11.41 -2.12
CA LEU A 234 -18.39 -10.42 -2.68
C LEU A 234 -17.92 -10.09 -4.09
N LEU A 235 -18.83 -10.04 -5.06
CA LEU A 235 -18.59 -9.47 -6.39
C LEU A 235 -19.42 -8.20 -6.55
N ILE A 236 -18.76 -7.12 -6.92
CA ILE A 236 -19.38 -5.85 -7.25
C ILE A 236 -19.06 -5.43 -8.68
N GLU A 237 -19.91 -4.57 -9.23
CA GLU A 237 -19.64 -3.80 -10.46
C GLU A 237 -19.60 -2.33 -10.05
N GLU A 238 -18.52 -1.65 -10.36
CA GLU A 238 -18.29 -0.23 -10.09
C GLU A 238 -18.45 0.56 -11.39
N LEU A 239 -19.17 1.67 -11.33
CA LEU A 239 -19.37 2.60 -12.43
C LEU A 239 -18.59 3.89 -12.14
N HIS A 240 -17.65 4.23 -13.02
CA HIS A 240 -16.83 5.44 -12.86
C HIS A 240 -17.45 6.67 -13.55
N MET A 241 -16.87 7.84 -13.28
CA MET A 241 -17.32 9.13 -13.79
C MET A 241 -17.28 9.28 -15.32
N ASP A 242 -16.50 8.46 -16.03
CA ASP A 242 -16.43 8.44 -17.50
C ASP A 242 -17.45 7.46 -18.13
N GLY A 243 -18.18 6.71 -17.31
CA GLY A 243 -19.16 5.72 -17.71
C GLY A 243 -18.59 4.33 -18.00
N ALA A 244 -17.29 4.11 -17.79
CA ALA A 244 -16.70 2.78 -17.76
C ALA A 244 -17.15 2.02 -16.51
N THR A 245 -17.07 0.69 -16.58
CA THR A 245 -17.38 -0.19 -15.46
C THR A 245 -16.27 -1.19 -15.23
N GLU A 246 -16.02 -1.51 -13.97
CA GLU A 246 -15.06 -2.50 -13.53
C GLU A 246 -15.71 -3.48 -12.55
N ASP A 247 -15.34 -4.76 -12.63
CA ASP A 247 -15.73 -5.74 -11.62
C ASP A 247 -14.63 -5.82 -10.56
N LYS A 248 -15.02 -5.72 -9.29
CA LYS A 248 -14.12 -5.93 -8.14
C LYS A 248 -14.66 -7.03 -7.25
N THR A 249 -13.75 -7.77 -6.63
CA THR A 249 -14.10 -8.77 -5.61
C THR A 249 -13.48 -8.43 -4.27
N PHE A 250 -14.21 -8.77 -3.21
CA PHE A 250 -13.76 -8.65 -1.82
C PHE A 250 -13.87 -10.01 -1.13
N ALA A 251 -12.96 -10.30 -0.22
CA ALA A 251 -12.92 -11.56 0.50
C ALA A 251 -12.87 -11.36 2.02
N PRO A 252 -13.60 -12.17 2.81
CA PRO A 252 -13.58 -12.07 4.26
C PRO A 252 -12.17 -12.22 4.85
N GLY A 253 -11.74 -11.26 5.66
CA GLY A 253 -10.38 -11.21 6.24
C GLY A 253 -9.31 -10.62 5.32
N TYR A 254 -9.62 -10.40 4.04
CA TYR A 254 -8.67 -9.89 3.05
C TYR A 254 -9.01 -8.50 2.53
N GLY A 255 -10.26 -8.06 2.61
CA GLY A 255 -10.66 -6.80 1.99
C GLY A 255 -10.79 -6.94 0.47
N GLU A 256 -10.37 -5.90 -0.25
CA GLU A 256 -10.25 -5.95 -1.71
C GLU A 256 -9.32 -7.09 -2.13
N PHE A 257 -9.77 -7.87 -3.12
CA PHE A 257 -9.20 -9.17 -3.41
C PHE A 257 -8.77 -9.33 -4.87
N TYR A 258 -9.55 -8.80 -5.80
CA TYR A 258 -9.24 -8.82 -7.23
C TYR A 258 -9.97 -7.70 -7.95
N THR A 259 -9.25 -6.97 -8.77
CA THR A 259 -9.71 -5.84 -9.57
C THR A 259 -9.18 -6.03 -11.00
N ALA A 260 -10.06 -5.90 -12.00
CA ALA A 260 -9.67 -6.05 -13.39
C ALA A 260 -10.54 -5.23 -14.35
N GLY A 261 -9.87 -4.34 -15.09
CA GLY A 261 -10.47 -3.44 -16.06
C GLY A 261 -9.47 -3.14 -17.17
N GLY A 262 -9.92 -3.08 -18.43
CA GLY A 262 -9.05 -2.62 -19.52
C GLY A 262 -7.87 -3.50 -19.94
N GLY A 263 -7.66 -4.64 -19.30
CA GLY A 263 -6.45 -5.45 -19.47
C GLY A 263 -5.52 -5.35 -18.26
N ASP A 264 -5.76 -4.38 -17.38
CA ASP A 264 -5.10 -4.25 -16.11
C ASP A 264 -5.69 -5.23 -15.09
N VAL A 265 -4.84 -5.68 -14.18
CA VAL A 265 -5.16 -6.63 -13.13
C VAL A 265 -4.41 -6.23 -11.88
N GLU A 266 -5.12 -6.21 -10.76
CA GLU A 266 -4.56 -6.20 -9.42
C GLU A 266 -5.19 -7.35 -8.62
N ALA A 267 -4.37 -8.25 -8.11
CA ALA A 267 -4.82 -9.48 -7.47
C ALA A 267 -4.11 -9.70 -6.13
N LEU A 268 -4.88 -10.04 -5.10
CA LEU A 268 -4.34 -10.26 -3.77
C LEU A 268 -3.40 -11.47 -3.74
N ALA A 269 -2.15 -11.21 -3.38
CA ALA A 269 -1.08 -12.19 -3.36
C ALA A 269 -0.77 -12.69 -1.95
N LEU A 270 -0.97 -11.87 -0.92
CA LEU A 270 -0.78 -12.23 0.48
C LEU A 270 -1.41 -11.18 1.40
N ALA A 271 -2.07 -11.59 2.49
CA ALA A 271 -2.50 -10.67 3.54
C ALA A 271 -2.18 -11.19 4.94
N VAL A 272 -1.56 -10.38 5.79
CA VAL A 272 -1.28 -10.71 7.20
C VAL A 272 -2.15 -9.84 8.10
N PRO A 273 -2.83 -10.44 9.10
CA PRO A 273 -2.61 -11.78 9.68
C PRO A 273 -3.36 -12.95 9.01
N THR A 274 -4.18 -12.72 7.99
CA THR A 274 -5.09 -13.74 7.44
C THR A 274 -4.39 -14.98 6.88
N ASP A 275 -3.28 -14.81 6.18
CA ASP A 275 -2.39 -15.86 5.65
C ASP A 275 -1.23 -16.20 6.59
N GLY A 276 -1.26 -15.67 7.82
CA GLY A 276 -0.25 -15.90 8.85
C GLY A 276 -0.06 -17.39 9.13
N ALA A 277 1.20 -17.82 9.20
CA ALA A 277 1.58 -19.17 9.53
C ALA A 277 1.90 -19.27 11.03
N SER A 278 1.35 -20.29 11.68
CA SER A 278 1.73 -20.62 13.05
C SER A 278 3.02 -21.45 13.05
N GLY A 279 4.10 -20.97 13.67
CA GLY A 279 5.35 -21.71 13.83
C GLY A 279 6.57 -20.82 13.64
N ASP A 280 7.75 -21.41 13.87
CA ASP A 280 9.02 -20.72 13.65
C ASP A 280 9.23 -20.44 12.15
N VAL A 281 10.01 -19.40 11.85
CA VAL A 281 10.42 -19.10 10.47
C VAL A 281 11.24 -20.28 9.93
N PRO A 282 10.86 -20.88 8.80
CA PRO A 282 11.66 -21.92 8.15
C PRO A 282 13.12 -21.45 7.97
N PRO A 283 14.12 -22.25 8.39
CA PRO A 283 15.54 -21.88 8.22
C PRO A 283 15.90 -21.52 6.78
N GLU A 284 15.26 -22.19 5.82
CA GLU A 284 15.47 -21.96 4.39
C GLU A 284 15.02 -20.56 3.95
N LEU A 285 13.96 -19.99 4.54
CA LEU A 285 13.58 -18.58 4.27
C LEU A 285 14.62 -17.59 4.81
N GLN A 286 15.24 -17.91 5.95
CA GLN A 286 16.35 -17.11 6.48
C GLN A 286 17.57 -17.22 5.56
N THR A 287 17.90 -18.44 5.11
CA THR A 287 18.97 -18.69 4.13
C THR A 287 18.74 -17.93 2.83
N MET A 288 17.51 -17.91 2.28
CA MET A 288 17.20 -17.13 1.08
C MET A 288 17.57 -15.66 1.27
N THR A 289 17.25 -15.07 2.44
CA THR A 289 17.57 -13.67 2.71
C THR A 289 19.06 -13.45 2.88
N SER A 290 19.76 -14.28 3.67
CA SER A 290 21.20 -14.12 3.90
C SER A 290 22.01 -14.37 2.62
N ALA A 291 21.71 -15.44 1.89
CA ALA A 291 22.39 -15.79 0.64
C ALA A 291 22.20 -14.71 -0.43
N THR A 292 21.02 -14.09 -0.49
CA THR A 292 20.80 -12.97 -1.42
C THR A 292 21.61 -11.73 -1.03
N LYS A 293 21.70 -11.40 0.26
CA LYS A 293 22.56 -10.30 0.75
C LYS A 293 24.04 -10.58 0.50
N ASP A 294 24.48 -11.82 0.66
CA ASP A 294 25.84 -12.25 0.37
C ASP A 294 26.15 -12.16 -1.14
N ALA A 295 25.21 -12.59 -2.00
CA ALA A 295 25.34 -12.46 -3.45
C ALA A 295 25.42 -10.99 -3.89
N LEU A 296 24.56 -10.12 -3.35
CA LEU A 296 24.59 -8.68 -3.60
C LEU A 296 25.95 -8.08 -3.23
N SER A 297 26.42 -8.36 -2.01
CA SER A 297 27.69 -7.82 -1.49
C SER A 297 28.91 -8.33 -2.29
N ALA A 298 28.91 -9.62 -2.64
CA ALA A 298 29.97 -10.23 -3.42
C ALA A 298 30.01 -9.72 -4.87
N ALA A 299 28.85 -9.55 -5.51
CA ALA A 299 28.76 -8.97 -6.85
C ALA A 299 29.25 -7.52 -6.88
N ALA A 300 28.87 -6.69 -5.89
CA ALA A 300 29.36 -5.33 -5.74
C ALA A 300 30.89 -5.26 -5.55
N ALA A 301 31.47 -6.25 -4.85
CA ALA A 301 32.92 -6.37 -4.68
C ALA A 301 33.66 -6.98 -5.88
N GLY A 302 32.95 -7.50 -6.88
CA GLY A 302 33.51 -8.25 -8.00
C GLY A 302 34.06 -9.64 -7.62
N ASP A 303 33.65 -10.18 -6.47
CA ASP A 303 33.99 -11.54 -6.02
C ASP A 303 32.98 -12.55 -6.57
N TRP A 304 33.10 -12.86 -7.86
CA TRP A 304 32.15 -13.72 -8.57
C TRP A 304 32.13 -15.17 -8.09
N ASP A 305 33.23 -15.67 -7.51
CA ASP A 305 33.27 -17.00 -6.91
C ASP A 305 32.39 -17.05 -5.64
N ALA A 306 32.47 -16.00 -4.81
CA ALA A 306 31.60 -15.85 -3.64
C ALA A 306 30.14 -15.61 -4.06
N ALA A 307 29.88 -14.75 -5.05
CA ALA A 307 28.54 -14.48 -5.56
C ALA A 307 27.88 -15.75 -6.13
N SER A 308 28.64 -16.56 -6.88
CA SER A 308 28.16 -17.82 -7.44
C SER A 308 27.84 -18.86 -6.36
N THR A 309 28.66 -18.92 -5.30
CA THR A 309 28.44 -19.77 -4.13
C THR A 309 27.16 -19.37 -3.40
N ALA A 310 27.02 -18.08 -3.07
CA ALA A 310 25.83 -17.57 -2.39
C ALA A 310 24.55 -17.77 -3.21
N THR A 311 24.62 -17.58 -4.52
CA THR A 311 23.48 -17.87 -5.43
C THR A 311 23.13 -19.37 -5.41
N GLY A 312 24.10 -20.26 -5.24
CA GLY A 312 23.85 -21.69 -5.10
C GLY A 312 23.13 -22.05 -3.80
N ASP A 313 23.54 -21.43 -2.70
CA ASP A 313 22.87 -21.59 -1.40
C ASP A 313 21.42 -21.07 -1.45
N LEU A 314 21.18 -19.96 -2.17
CA LEU A 314 19.84 -19.44 -2.44
C LEU A 314 18.98 -20.42 -3.27
N GLU A 315 19.53 -20.97 -4.35
CA GLU A 315 18.83 -21.95 -5.20
C GLU A 315 18.42 -23.18 -4.40
N ASP A 316 19.33 -23.75 -3.61
CA ASP A 316 19.07 -24.90 -2.75
C ASP A 316 17.99 -24.60 -1.70
N ALA A 317 18.04 -23.41 -1.08
CA ALA A 317 17.03 -22.98 -0.11
C ALA A 317 15.66 -22.75 -0.76
N TRP A 318 15.61 -22.13 -1.94
CA TRP A 318 14.37 -21.94 -2.68
C TRP A 318 13.78 -23.28 -3.12
N ASP A 319 14.59 -24.22 -3.61
CA ASP A 319 14.15 -25.56 -3.99
C ASP A 319 13.52 -26.34 -2.83
N ALA A 320 14.02 -26.15 -1.61
CA ALA A 320 13.40 -26.71 -0.41
C ALA A 320 12.03 -26.07 -0.14
N VAL A 321 11.94 -24.73 -0.11
CA VAL A 321 10.71 -23.98 0.23
C VAL A 321 9.62 -24.13 -0.83
N ARG A 322 9.97 -24.07 -2.12
CA ARG A 322 8.99 -24.08 -3.22
C ARG A 322 8.23 -25.40 -3.37
N SER A 323 8.64 -26.43 -2.65
CA SER A 323 7.96 -27.72 -2.57
C SER A 323 6.80 -27.73 -1.56
N ASP A 324 6.76 -26.74 -0.65
CA ASP A 324 5.69 -26.52 0.32
C ASP A 324 4.59 -25.59 -0.23
N VAL A 325 3.66 -25.18 0.65
CA VAL A 325 2.55 -24.26 0.31
C VAL A 325 3.06 -22.82 0.30
N VAL A 326 3.33 -22.31 -0.91
CA VAL A 326 3.74 -20.94 -1.22
C VAL A 326 2.58 -20.19 -1.89
N PRO A 327 2.36 -18.89 -1.59
CA PRO A 327 1.37 -18.07 -2.29
C PRO A 327 1.51 -18.15 -3.81
N VAL A 328 0.40 -18.44 -4.50
CA VAL A 328 0.40 -18.79 -5.92
C VAL A 328 0.94 -17.69 -6.84
N LEU A 329 0.71 -16.41 -6.49
CA LEU A 329 1.17 -15.26 -7.27
C LEU A 329 2.64 -14.89 -7.00
N ILE A 330 3.15 -15.19 -5.79
CA ILE A 330 4.54 -14.86 -5.42
C ILE A 330 5.51 -15.91 -5.97
N LYS A 331 5.11 -17.19 -5.96
CA LYS A 331 5.97 -18.31 -6.38
C LYS A 331 6.65 -18.10 -7.77
N PRO A 332 5.95 -17.76 -8.86
CA PRO A 332 6.60 -17.58 -10.16
C PRO A 332 7.58 -16.40 -10.18
N LEU A 333 7.31 -15.33 -9.41
CA LEU A 333 8.24 -14.19 -9.33
C LEU A 333 9.57 -14.59 -8.69
N ILE A 334 9.54 -15.45 -7.68
CA ILE A 334 10.79 -15.97 -7.06
C ILE A 334 11.52 -16.89 -8.05
N ASP A 335 10.78 -17.77 -8.75
CA ASP A 335 11.39 -18.64 -9.77
C ASP A 335 12.14 -17.81 -10.82
N ASP A 336 11.55 -16.73 -11.32
CA ASP A 336 12.15 -15.85 -12.33
C ASP A 336 13.29 -14.98 -11.76
N ALA A 337 13.17 -14.49 -10.53
CA ALA A 337 14.19 -13.68 -9.87
C ALA A 337 15.47 -14.48 -9.56
N VAL A 338 15.34 -15.71 -9.07
CA VAL A 338 16.48 -16.61 -8.82
C VAL A 338 17.22 -16.94 -10.12
N VAL A 339 16.49 -17.22 -11.21
CA VAL A 339 17.09 -17.46 -12.53
C VAL A 339 17.81 -16.21 -13.05
N SER A 340 17.21 -15.03 -12.87
CA SER A 340 17.81 -13.76 -13.30
C SER A 340 19.10 -13.46 -12.55
N LEU A 341 19.11 -13.69 -11.23
CA LEU A 341 20.31 -13.53 -10.41
C LEU A 341 21.42 -14.48 -10.84
N ARG A 342 21.10 -15.77 -11.04
CA ARG A 342 22.08 -16.76 -11.55
C ARG A 342 22.68 -16.32 -12.88
N SER A 343 21.85 -15.91 -13.83
CA SER A 343 22.32 -15.45 -15.14
C SER A 343 23.25 -14.25 -15.01
N ALA A 344 22.87 -13.25 -14.20
CA ALA A 344 23.67 -12.04 -14.03
C ALA A 344 25.01 -12.30 -13.32
N VAL A 345 25.04 -13.21 -12.35
CA VAL A 345 26.27 -13.65 -11.68
C VAL A 345 27.19 -14.41 -12.63
N ASP A 346 26.64 -15.31 -13.46
CA ASP A 346 27.41 -16.05 -14.47
C ASP A 346 27.99 -15.12 -15.54
N ASP A 347 27.24 -14.08 -15.92
CA ASP A 347 27.65 -13.03 -16.86
C ASP A 347 28.58 -11.98 -16.22
N GLN A 348 28.79 -12.04 -14.90
CA GLN A 348 29.59 -11.08 -14.12
C GLN A 348 29.11 -9.62 -14.29
N ASP A 349 27.80 -9.43 -14.40
CA ASP A 349 27.16 -8.12 -14.50
C ASP A 349 26.73 -7.65 -13.10
N ALA A 350 27.49 -6.72 -12.53
CA ALA A 350 27.27 -6.26 -11.16
C ALA A 350 25.96 -5.49 -10.99
N ALA A 351 25.53 -4.74 -12.01
CA ALA A 351 24.29 -3.99 -11.94
C ALA A 351 23.09 -4.93 -12.02
N ALA A 352 23.10 -5.86 -13.00
CA ALA A 352 22.03 -6.84 -13.15
C ALA A 352 21.97 -7.81 -11.96
N ALA A 353 23.12 -8.25 -11.42
CA ALA A 353 23.16 -9.11 -10.26
C ALA A 353 22.68 -8.37 -9.00
N GLY A 354 23.04 -7.10 -8.84
CA GLY A 354 22.56 -6.26 -7.76
C GLY A 354 21.03 -6.12 -7.77
N GLN A 355 20.45 -5.76 -8.92
CA GLN A 355 19.00 -5.61 -9.04
C GLN A 355 18.26 -6.93 -8.81
N ALA A 356 18.72 -8.03 -9.45
CA ALA A 356 18.09 -9.33 -9.29
C ALA A 356 18.20 -9.87 -7.85
N ALA A 357 19.29 -9.56 -7.13
CA ALA A 357 19.40 -9.85 -5.71
C ALA A 357 18.39 -9.04 -4.90
N ILE A 358 18.25 -7.73 -5.15
CA ILE A 358 17.26 -6.91 -4.44
C ILE A 358 15.83 -7.44 -4.66
N ASP A 359 15.48 -7.76 -5.90
CA ASP A 359 14.18 -8.32 -6.24
C ASP A 359 13.93 -9.65 -5.53
N THR A 360 14.93 -10.53 -5.51
CA THR A 360 14.84 -11.82 -4.82
C THR A 360 14.67 -11.64 -3.30
N ALA A 361 15.41 -10.72 -2.69
CA ALA A 361 15.32 -10.42 -1.26
C ALA A 361 13.94 -9.87 -0.89
N ARG A 362 13.36 -9.01 -1.73
CA ARG A 362 12.00 -8.47 -1.56
C ARG A 362 10.97 -9.60 -1.50
N MET A 363 11.03 -10.55 -2.43
CA MET A 363 10.10 -11.69 -2.43
C MET A 363 10.35 -12.66 -1.26
N ALA A 364 11.61 -12.85 -0.85
CA ALA A 364 11.93 -13.66 0.33
C ALA A 364 11.38 -13.03 1.63
N LEU A 365 11.35 -11.70 1.71
CA LEU A 365 10.70 -10.97 2.81
C LEU A 365 9.18 -11.10 2.76
N ASP A 366 8.57 -11.10 1.57
CA ASP A 366 7.13 -11.34 1.42
C ASP A 366 6.73 -12.74 1.93
N LEU A 367 7.55 -13.78 1.69
CA LEU A 367 7.28 -15.10 2.26
C LEU A 367 7.44 -15.11 3.79
N GLN A 368 8.42 -14.38 4.33
CA GLN A 368 8.62 -14.27 5.77
C GLN A 368 7.54 -13.47 6.49
N LEU A 369 6.80 -12.60 5.79
CA LEU A 369 5.68 -11.84 6.35
C LEU A 369 4.64 -12.76 7.00
N ARG A 370 4.48 -13.98 6.49
CA ARG A 370 3.61 -15.00 7.11
C ARG A 370 4.07 -15.46 8.48
N HIS A 371 5.35 -15.35 8.79
CA HIS A 371 5.98 -15.96 9.96
C HIS A 371 6.50 -14.94 10.98
N ARG A 372 6.59 -13.66 10.60
CA ARG A 372 7.21 -12.60 11.40
C ARG A 372 6.28 -11.40 11.53
N PRO A 373 6.41 -10.59 12.59
CA PRO A 373 5.68 -9.34 12.72
C PRO A 373 5.92 -8.43 11.52
N ALA A 374 4.86 -7.78 11.00
CA ALA A 374 4.96 -6.91 9.82
C ALA A 374 6.03 -5.81 9.98
N ALA A 375 6.13 -5.22 11.18
CA ALA A 375 7.13 -4.19 11.45
C ALA A 375 8.59 -4.67 11.37
N GLU A 376 8.87 -5.95 11.64
CA GLU A 376 10.21 -6.50 11.40
C GLU A 376 10.51 -6.66 9.91
N ILE A 377 9.49 -6.99 9.12
CA ILE A 377 9.59 -7.07 7.67
C ILE A 377 9.79 -5.68 7.07
N ASP A 378 9.04 -4.67 7.53
CA ASP A 378 9.21 -3.30 7.04
C ASP A 378 10.58 -2.72 7.41
N LEU A 379 11.14 -3.08 8.56
CA LEU A 379 12.53 -2.71 8.90
C LEU A 379 13.54 -3.36 7.94
N ALA A 380 13.31 -4.62 7.54
CA ALA A 380 14.14 -5.29 6.56
C ALA A 380 13.94 -4.74 5.13
N ARG A 381 12.73 -4.32 4.77
CA ARG A 381 12.43 -3.61 3.50
C ARG A 381 13.09 -2.23 3.48
N PHE A 382 13.16 -1.54 4.62
CA PHE A 382 13.90 -0.29 4.74
C PHE A 382 15.40 -0.48 4.45
N ASP A 383 16.05 -1.50 5.00
CA ASP A 383 17.44 -1.88 4.63
C ASP A 383 17.56 -2.20 3.12
N LEU A 384 16.54 -2.86 2.55
CA LEU A 384 16.54 -3.20 1.14
C LEU A 384 16.44 -1.97 0.22
N TRP A 385 15.64 -0.97 0.59
CA TRP A 385 15.59 0.30 -0.13
C TRP A 385 16.89 1.11 -0.01
N LEU A 386 17.59 1.03 1.12
CA LEU A 386 18.93 1.60 1.23
C LEU A 386 19.91 0.89 0.28
N ALA A 387 19.80 -0.43 0.13
CA ALA A 387 20.60 -1.18 -0.84
C ALA A 387 20.27 -0.79 -2.29
N GLN A 388 18.99 -0.55 -2.61
CA GLN A 388 18.56 -0.02 -3.91
C GLN A 388 19.14 1.37 -4.16
N THR A 389 19.10 2.25 -3.14
CA THR A 389 19.69 3.59 -3.19
C THR A 389 21.19 3.54 -3.50
N GLU A 390 21.94 2.61 -2.89
CA GLU A 390 23.37 2.40 -3.20
C GLU A 390 23.58 1.96 -4.66
N LEU A 391 22.76 1.05 -5.15
CA LEU A 391 22.83 0.53 -6.53
C LEU A 391 22.54 1.64 -7.55
N ASP A 392 21.50 2.43 -7.33
CA ASP A 392 21.07 3.49 -8.24
C ASP A 392 21.98 4.73 -8.16
N ALA A 393 22.56 5.02 -6.99
CA ALA A 393 23.61 6.03 -6.86
C ALA A 393 24.87 5.64 -7.64
N ALA A 394 25.24 4.35 -7.66
CA ALA A 394 26.35 3.87 -8.48
C ALA A 394 26.08 3.99 -9.99
N ALA A 395 24.81 4.01 -10.39
CA ALA A 395 24.38 4.29 -11.77
C ALA A 395 24.33 5.79 -12.10
N GLU A 396 24.48 6.68 -11.11
CA GLU A 396 24.35 8.14 -11.23
C GLU A 396 23.00 8.57 -11.83
N ASP A 397 21.92 7.85 -11.51
CA ASP A 397 20.57 8.15 -12.00
C ASP A 397 19.76 8.91 -10.95
N ALA A 398 19.61 10.22 -11.15
CA ALA A 398 18.89 11.09 -10.22
C ALA A 398 17.42 10.70 -10.03
N ALA A 399 16.75 10.21 -11.08
CA ALA A 399 15.33 9.83 -10.99
C ALA A 399 15.17 8.59 -10.10
N LEU A 400 16.04 7.59 -10.29
CA LEU A 400 16.00 6.36 -9.49
C LEU A 400 16.31 6.65 -8.02
N VAL A 401 17.40 7.37 -7.75
CA VAL A 401 17.81 7.73 -6.38
C VAL A 401 16.75 8.55 -5.66
N ASN A 402 16.09 9.50 -6.34
CA ASN A 402 15.03 10.29 -5.72
C ASN A 402 13.78 9.44 -5.42
N GLY A 403 13.42 8.52 -6.32
CA GLY A 403 12.34 7.55 -6.07
C GLY A 403 12.62 6.65 -4.87
N ASP A 404 13.85 6.17 -4.73
CA ASP A 404 14.27 5.34 -3.60
C ASP A 404 14.18 6.11 -2.26
N PHE A 405 14.58 7.39 -2.26
CA PHE A 405 14.42 8.24 -1.09
C PHE A 405 12.95 8.36 -0.64
N PHE A 406 12.02 8.57 -1.57
CA PHE A 406 10.60 8.61 -1.23
C PHE A 406 10.12 7.26 -0.69
N ALA A 407 10.52 6.15 -1.31
CA ALA A 407 10.18 4.82 -0.82
C ALA A 407 10.68 4.60 0.63
N LEU A 408 11.89 5.07 0.96
CA LEU A 408 12.41 5.07 2.33
C LEU A 408 11.54 5.91 3.27
N ASP A 409 11.13 7.11 2.87
CA ASP A 409 10.30 8.00 3.68
C ASP A 409 8.93 7.37 4.02
N TYR A 410 8.32 6.69 3.05
CA TYR A 410 7.03 6.01 3.25
C TYR A 410 7.15 4.72 4.07
N VAL A 411 8.20 3.92 3.87
CA VAL A 411 8.45 2.74 4.72
C VAL A 411 8.82 3.15 6.14
N ARG A 412 9.53 4.27 6.33
CA ARG A 412 9.81 4.84 7.65
C ARG A 412 8.52 4.98 8.47
N ASP A 413 7.45 5.51 7.88
CA ASP A 413 6.16 5.72 8.56
C ASP A 413 5.57 4.45 9.18
N ARG A 414 5.83 3.28 8.56
CA ARG A 414 5.39 1.96 9.03
C ARG A 414 6.17 1.50 10.27
N ILE A 415 7.46 1.85 10.37
CA ILE A 415 8.35 1.42 11.46
C ILE A 415 8.46 2.42 12.63
N LEU A 416 7.92 3.64 12.49
CA LEU A 416 8.07 4.72 13.49
C LEU A 416 7.75 4.31 14.93
N ARG A 417 6.76 3.44 15.14
CA ARG A 417 6.27 3.09 16.47
C ARG A 417 6.89 1.83 17.08
N VAL A 418 7.69 1.09 16.31
CA VAL A 418 8.40 -0.08 16.84
C VAL A 418 9.80 0.25 17.32
N LEU A 419 10.36 1.37 16.87
CA LEU A 419 11.70 1.80 17.25
C LEU A 419 11.71 2.56 18.58
N GLU A 420 12.81 2.44 19.34
CA GLU A 420 13.03 3.32 20.48
C GLU A 420 13.24 4.77 20.01
N ALA A 421 12.89 5.74 20.85
CA ALA A 421 12.94 7.16 20.47
C ALA A 421 14.35 7.63 20.03
N GLY A 422 15.41 7.01 20.57
CA GLY A 422 16.79 7.31 20.17
C GLY A 422 17.15 6.78 18.79
N ASP A 423 16.73 5.57 18.46
CA ASP A 423 16.95 4.95 17.16
C ASP A 423 16.16 5.68 16.08
N LEU A 424 14.91 6.02 16.38
CA LEU A 424 14.08 6.83 15.48
C LEU A 424 14.71 8.20 15.19
N ALA A 425 15.20 8.89 16.21
CA ALA A 425 15.89 10.16 16.02
C ALA A 425 17.15 10.01 15.14
N THR A 426 17.87 8.90 15.28
CA THR A 426 19.06 8.59 14.48
C THR A 426 18.69 8.37 13.01
N ILE A 427 17.66 7.57 12.73
CA ILE A 427 17.16 7.35 11.37
C ILE A 427 16.66 8.64 10.73
N ASN A 428 15.89 9.45 11.46
CA ASN A 428 15.36 10.71 10.93
C ASN A 428 16.46 11.70 10.55
N LEU A 429 17.50 11.84 11.39
CA LEU A 429 18.65 12.69 11.08
C LEU A 429 19.39 12.19 9.83
N ALA A 430 19.58 10.88 9.71
CA ALA A 430 20.24 10.31 8.53
C ALA A 430 19.40 10.47 7.25
N LEU A 431 18.07 10.38 7.33
CA LEU A 431 17.17 10.67 6.20
C LEU A 431 17.22 12.16 5.81
N GLU A 432 17.32 13.09 6.77
CA GLU A 432 17.50 14.51 6.47
C GLU A 432 18.83 14.79 5.76
N GLU A 433 19.91 14.13 6.21
CA GLU A 433 21.22 14.20 5.54
C GLU A 433 21.18 13.58 4.14
N LEU A 434 20.54 12.41 3.99
CA LEU A 434 20.36 11.72 2.72
C LEU A 434 19.60 12.61 1.73
N LEU A 435 18.48 13.23 2.17
CA LEU A 435 17.72 14.16 1.34
C LEU A 435 18.58 15.30 0.80
N GLY A 436 19.45 15.87 1.65
CA GLY A 436 20.40 16.90 1.23
C GLY A 436 21.34 16.41 0.14
N ALA A 437 21.92 15.22 0.31
CA ALA A 437 22.81 14.61 -0.68
C ALA A 437 22.09 14.28 -2.00
N VAL A 438 20.86 13.77 -1.94
CA VAL A 438 20.02 13.50 -3.11
C VAL A 438 19.71 14.79 -3.88
N GLN A 439 19.35 15.87 -3.18
CA GLN A 439 19.06 17.17 -3.79
C GLN A 439 20.30 17.82 -4.43
N ASP A 440 21.48 17.60 -3.85
CA ASP A 440 22.74 18.09 -4.38
C ASP A 440 23.33 17.18 -5.48
N GLU A 441 22.67 16.05 -5.79
CA GLU A 441 23.15 14.99 -6.69
C GLU A 441 24.57 14.50 -6.31
N ASP A 442 24.89 14.50 -5.01
CA ASP A 442 26.16 14.00 -4.47
C ASP A 442 26.07 12.48 -4.25
N TYR A 443 26.17 11.71 -5.33
CA TYR A 443 26.04 10.25 -5.29
C TYR A 443 27.06 9.57 -4.36
N GLY A 444 28.23 10.19 -4.16
CA GLY A 444 29.23 9.69 -3.20
C GLY A 444 28.73 9.82 -1.76
N ALA A 445 28.16 10.97 -1.41
CA ALA A 445 27.52 11.18 -0.11
C ALA A 445 26.26 10.31 0.07
N VAL A 446 25.44 10.14 -0.98
CA VAL A 446 24.29 9.24 -0.97
C VAL A 446 24.71 7.82 -0.60
N THR A 447 25.74 7.26 -1.26
CA THR A 447 26.26 5.94 -0.93
C THR A 447 26.80 5.87 0.50
N GLU A 448 27.60 6.84 0.94
CA GLU A 448 28.17 6.85 2.30
C GLU A 448 27.09 6.86 3.39
N ILE A 449 26.06 7.71 3.23
CA ILE A 449 24.95 7.83 4.18
C ILE A 449 24.11 6.55 4.16
N ALA A 450 23.76 6.03 2.97
CA ALA A 450 22.98 4.81 2.84
C ALA A 450 23.69 3.63 3.52
N THR A 451 25.00 3.44 3.30
CA THR A 451 25.79 2.39 3.95
C THR A 451 25.77 2.52 5.48
N GLY A 452 25.98 3.73 6.02
CA GLY A 452 25.90 3.96 7.47
C GLY A 452 24.52 3.68 8.05
N MET A 453 23.46 4.00 7.31
CA MET A 453 22.09 3.67 7.70
C MET A 453 21.84 2.16 7.70
N ARG A 454 22.37 1.42 6.72
CA ARG A 454 22.24 -0.06 6.68
C ARG A 454 22.89 -0.74 7.87
N GLU A 455 24.06 -0.26 8.30
CA GLU A 455 24.70 -0.72 9.55
C GLU A 455 23.82 -0.45 10.77
N THR A 456 23.22 0.74 10.83
CA THR A 456 22.31 1.13 11.92
C THR A 456 21.08 0.24 11.95
N VAL A 457 20.39 0.07 10.82
CA VAL A 457 19.19 -0.76 10.69
C VAL A 457 19.49 -2.22 11.02
N THR A 458 20.64 -2.74 10.58
CA THR A 458 21.08 -4.10 10.91
C THR A 458 21.24 -4.33 12.42
N ALA A 459 21.70 -3.33 13.16
CA ALA A 459 21.79 -3.41 14.62
C ALA A 459 20.43 -3.38 15.33
N LEU A 460 19.38 -2.89 14.67
CA LEU A 460 18.01 -2.83 15.18
C LEU A 460 17.21 -4.10 14.88
N MET A 461 17.61 -4.87 13.86
CA MET A 461 16.94 -6.13 13.53
C MET A 461 17.12 -7.15 14.66
N PRO A 462 16.07 -7.94 14.98
CA PRO A 462 16.20 -9.03 15.93
C PRO A 462 17.30 -10.01 15.48
N THR A 463 18.16 -10.42 16.40
CA THR A 463 19.08 -11.54 16.13
C THR A 463 18.28 -12.83 15.90
N PRO A 464 18.62 -13.62 14.87
CA PRO A 464 17.94 -14.89 14.56
C PRO A 464 17.85 -15.87 15.73
#